data_AF-A0A6L6R5F0-F1
#
_entry.id   AF-A0A6L6R5F0-F1
#
_cell.length_a   1.000
_cell.length_b   1.000
_cell.length_c   1.000
_cell.angle_alpha   90.00
_cell.angle_beta   90.00
_cell.angle_gamma   90.00
#
_symmetry.space_group_name_H-M   'P 1'
#
loop_
_entity.id
_entity.type
_entity.pdbx_description
1 polymer ?
#
loop_
_entity_poly.entity_id
_entity_poly.type
_entity_poly.pdbx_seq_one_letter_code
_entity_poly.pdbx_strand_id
1 'polypeptide(L)'
;MDDALAFLGGRWARGVLDITSDISALDSSGRWAVVLPYDGSTTCVRFDNWSTRRPAAAKVGRWVGPQSADWASSIDEAAYEDAVRLTRQRIAEGDVYQA
;
A
#
# COMPACT_ATOMS: atom_id res chain seq x y z
N MET A 1 -5.46 3.95 -21.79
CA MET A 1 -4.98 3.89 -20.39
C MET A 1 -5.10 5.29 -19.76
N ASP A 2 -6.20 6.02 -20.01
CA ASP A 2 -6.34 7.47 -19.69
C ASP A 2 -7.13 7.74 -18.40
N ASP A 3 -7.50 6.69 -17.68
CA ASP A 3 -8.34 6.77 -16.48
C ASP A 3 -7.63 6.37 -15.19
N ALA A 4 -6.36 5.96 -15.27
CA ALA A 4 -5.56 5.72 -14.08
C ALA A 4 -5.31 7.05 -13.34
N LEU A 5 -5.70 7.06 -12.06
CA LEU A 5 -5.73 8.21 -11.19
C LEU A 5 -5.14 7.82 -9.84
N ALA A 6 -4.29 8.67 -9.30
CA ALA A 6 -3.80 8.51 -7.94
C ALA A 6 -3.82 9.84 -7.19
N PHE A 7 -4.10 9.81 -5.88
CA PHE A 7 -4.01 10.98 -5.01
C PHE A 7 -2.98 10.71 -3.91
N LEU A 8 -1.83 11.38 -3.98
CA LEU A 8 -0.72 11.21 -3.04
C LEU A 8 -0.17 12.57 -2.64
N GLY A 9 0.05 12.77 -1.34
CA GLY A 9 0.67 14.00 -0.81
C GLY A 9 -0.05 15.28 -1.25
N GLY A 10 -1.39 15.27 -1.31
CA GLY A 10 -2.20 16.43 -1.68
C GLY A 10 -2.25 16.73 -3.18
N ARG A 11 -1.77 15.83 -4.05
CA ARG A 11 -1.77 16.01 -5.51
C ARG A 11 -2.40 14.83 -6.24
N TRP A 12 -3.06 15.14 -7.33
CA TRP A 12 -3.62 14.20 -8.30
C TRP A 12 -2.60 13.90 -9.38
N ALA A 13 -2.36 12.61 -9.63
CA ALA A 13 -1.50 12.09 -10.69
C ALA A 13 -2.34 11.42 -11.78
N ARG A 14 -2.01 11.68 -13.05
CA ARG A 14 -2.66 11.14 -14.26
C ARG A 14 -1.64 10.93 -15.38
N GLY A 15 -2.05 10.24 -16.43
CA GLY A 15 -1.21 9.95 -17.59
C GLY A 15 -0.11 8.96 -17.21
N VAL A 16 -0.49 7.69 -17.06
CA VAL A 16 0.46 6.62 -16.73
C VAL A 16 1.45 6.47 -17.87
N LEU A 17 2.73 6.64 -17.55
CA LEU A 17 3.84 6.41 -18.47
C LEU A 17 4.45 5.02 -18.28
N ASP A 18 4.39 4.48 -17.07
CA ASP A 18 5.07 3.23 -16.72
C ASP A 18 4.43 2.58 -15.48
N ILE A 19 4.44 1.25 -15.43
CA ILE A 19 4.06 0.42 -14.28
C ILE A 19 5.08 -0.71 -14.15
N THR A 20 5.77 -0.81 -13.02
CA THR A 20 6.80 -1.82 -12.78
C THR A 20 6.85 -2.25 -11.32
N SER A 21 7.31 -3.47 -11.05
CA SER A 21 7.66 -3.94 -9.72
C SER A 21 9.15 -3.78 -9.39
N ASP A 22 9.96 -3.39 -10.38
CA ASP A 22 11.39 -3.13 -10.19
C ASP A 22 11.61 -1.75 -9.57
N ILE A 23 12.09 -1.73 -8.32
CA ILE A 23 12.34 -0.50 -7.58
C ILE A 23 13.49 0.32 -8.15
N SER A 24 14.41 -0.30 -8.92
CA SER A 24 15.50 0.42 -9.58
C SER A 24 15.01 1.42 -10.63
N ALA A 25 13.76 1.27 -11.11
CA ALA A 25 13.13 2.25 -11.99
C ALA A 25 13.01 3.66 -11.36
N LEU A 26 13.06 3.76 -10.03
CA LEU A 26 13.07 5.05 -9.31
C LEU A 26 14.37 5.85 -9.52
N ASP A 27 15.45 5.20 -9.96
CA ASP A 27 16.70 5.88 -10.33
C ASP A 27 16.55 6.67 -11.64
N SER A 28 15.48 6.42 -12.40
CA SER A 28 15.15 7.18 -13.59
C SER A 28 14.45 8.50 -13.27
N SER A 29 14.49 9.44 -14.21
CA SER A 29 13.80 10.72 -14.08
C SER A 29 12.27 10.57 -14.09
N GLY A 30 11.61 11.50 -13.41
CA GLY A 30 10.15 11.62 -13.41
C GLY A 30 9.60 11.55 -12.00
N ARG A 31 8.29 11.38 -11.89
CA ARG A 31 7.61 11.31 -10.60
C ARG A 31 6.71 10.09 -10.53
N TRP A 32 6.86 9.36 -9.44
CA TRP A 32 6.27 8.04 -9.24
C TRP A 32 5.28 8.03 -8.07
N ALA A 33 4.24 7.21 -8.18
CA ALA A 33 3.50 6.68 -7.05
C ALA A 33 4.03 5.28 -6.76
N VAL A 34 4.31 4.98 -5.49
CA VAL A 34 4.90 3.70 -5.08
C VAL A 34 4.05 3.09 -3.99
N VAL A 35 3.66 1.84 -4.18
CA VAL A 35 3.02 0.99 -3.16
C VAL A 35 4.03 -0.06 -2.76
N LEU A 36 4.55 0.08 -1.53
CA LEU A 36 5.42 -0.89 -0.87
C LEU A 36 4.58 -1.66 0.15
N PRO A 37 4.07 -2.86 -0.19
CA PRO A 37 3.31 -3.64 0.77
C PRO A 37 4.25 -4.25 1.82
N TYR A 38 3.71 -4.61 2.99
CA TYR A 38 4.46 -5.34 4.01
C TYR A 38 4.91 -6.72 3.48
N ASP A 39 4.05 -7.37 2.69
CA ASP A 39 4.33 -8.62 2.00
C ASP A 39 3.83 -8.55 0.56
N GLY A 40 4.51 -9.22 -0.37
CA GLY A 40 4.22 -9.20 -1.80
C GLY A 40 5.05 -8.22 -2.63
N SER A 41 4.71 -8.11 -3.91
CA SER A 41 5.47 -7.31 -4.88
C SER A 41 5.19 -5.81 -4.75
N THR A 42 6.25 -5.01 -4.90
CA THR A 42 6.12 -3.55 -5.03
C THR A 42 5.37 -3.19 -6.31
N THR A 43 4.66 -2.06 -6.31
CA THR A 43 4.11 -1.46 -7.53
C THR A 43 4.55 0.00 -7.62
N CYS A 44 5.35 0.31 -8.63
CA CYS A 44 5.79 1.65 -9.01
C CYS A 44 5.03 2.09 -10.26
N VAL A 45 4.37 3.25 -10.21
CA VAL A 45 3.63 3.83 -11.34
C VAL A 45 4.16 5.23 -11.64
N ARG A 46 4.66 5.46 -12.86
CA ARG A 46 5.12 6.79 -13.30
C ARG A 46 3.97 7.55 -13.96
N PHE A 47 3.83 8.82 -13.60
CA PHE A 47 2.79 9.71 -14.15
C PHE A 47 3.41 10.96 -14.76
N ASP A 48 2.85 11.44 -15.86
CA ASP A 48 3.28 12.67 -16.55
C ASP A 48 2.66 13.95 -15.97
N ASN A 49 1.49 13.85 -15.33
CA ASN A 49 0.70 15.02 -14.95
C ASN A 49 0.36 15.02 -13.47
N TRP A 50 0.83 16.05 -12.76
CA TRP A 50 0.59 16.25 -11.33
C TRP A 50 -0.08 17.61 -11.07
N SER A 51 -1.21 17.61 -10.36
CA SER A 51 -1.94 18.84 -10.02
C SER A 51 -2.56 18.80 -8.63
N THR A 52 -2.66 19.93 -7.95
CA THR A 52 -3.48 20.07 -6.72
C THR A 52 -4.98 20.18 -7.03
N ARG A 53 -5.33 20.48 -8.29
CA ARG A 53 -6.72 20.60 -8.71
C ARG A 53 -7.36 19.22 -8.81
N ARG A 54 -8.49 19.04 -8.12
CA ARG A 54 -9.30 17.82 -8.23
C ARG A 54 -9.77 17.61 -9.68
N PRO A 55 -9.60 16.41 -10.26
CA PRO A 55 -10.17 16.07 -11.56
C PRO A 55 -11.70 16.10 -11.49
N ALA A 56 -12.36 16.31 -12.63
CA ALA A 56 -13.82 16.38 -12.68
C ALA A 56 -14.46 15.16 -11.99
N ALA A 57 -15.48 15.39 -11.16
CA ALA A 57 -16.07 14.40 -10.25
C ALA A 57 -16.51 13.09 -10.93
N ALA A 58 -16.86 13.14 -12.22
CA ALA A 58 -17.22 11.96 -13.01
C ALA A 58 -16.09 10.91 -13.13
N LYS A 59 -14.83 11.28 -12.91
CA LYS A 59 -13.68 10.36 -13.02
C LYS A 59 -13.30 9.63 -11.73
N VAL A 60 -13.75 10.12 -10.57
CA VAL A 60 -13.45 9.51 -9.27
C VAL A 60 -14.77 9.14 -8.63
N GLY A 61 -15.22 7.91 -8.87
CA GLY A 61 -16.42 7.36 -8.25
C GLY A 61 -16.36 7.39 -6.72
N ARG A 62 -17.48 7.10 -6.06
CA ARG A 62 -17.47 6.93 -4.61
C ARG A 62 -16.59 5.72 -4.26
N TRP A 63 -15.64 5.90 -3.36
CA TRP A 63 -14.88 4.77 -2.83
C TRP A 63 -15.84 3.81 -2.14
N VAL A 64 -15.80 2.55 -2.57
CA VAL A 64 -16.48 1.43 -1.91
C VAL A 64 -15.37 0.57 -1.34
N GLY A 65 -15.25 0.56 -0.01
CA GLY A 65 -14.29 -0.30 0.67
C GLY A 65 -14.61 -1.79 0.49
N PRO A 66 -13.68 -2.68 0.88
CA PRO A 66 -13.93 -4.12 0.89
C PRO A 66 -15.15 -4.45 1.75
N GLN A 67 -15.91 -5.48 1.39
CA GLN A 67 -17.09 -5.88 2.17
C GLN A 67 -16.62 -6.46 3.50
N SER A 68 -17.40 -6.27 4.57
CA SER A 68 -17.06 -6.85 5.88
C SER A 68 -16.92 -8.37 5.82
N ALA A 69 -17.67 -9.03 4.94
CA ALA A 69 -17.60 -10.47 4.70
C ALA A 69 -16.35 -10.93 3.92
N ASP A 70 -15.64 -10.01 3.26
CA ASP A 70 -14.39 -10.32 2.55
C ASP A 70 -13.19 -10.37 3.50
N TRP A 71 -13.35 -9.91 4.74
CA TRP A 71 -12.32 -10.00 5.76
C TRP A 71 -12.22 -11.41 6.29
N ALA A 72 -11.03 -11.99 6.17
CA ALA A 72 -10.66 -13.26 6.79
C ALA A 72 -9.42 -13.05 7.66
N SER A 73 -9.46 -13.59 8.87
CA SER A 73 -8.27 -13.66 9.74
C SER A 73 -7.36 -14.80 9.26
N SER A 74 -6.06 -14.52 9.19
CA SER A 74 -5.06 -15.54 8.82
C SER A 74 -4.83 -16.57 9.93
N ILE A 75 -5.18 -16.23 11.17
CA ILE A 75 -5.13 -17.08 12.36
C ILE A 75 -6.36 -16.82 13.23
N ASP A 76 -6.74 -17.78 14.05
CA ASP A 76 -7.78 -17.61 15.05
C ASP A 76 -7.28 -16.88 16.31
N GLU A 77 -8.22 -16.54 17.18
CA GLU A 77 -7.96 -15.85 18.44
C GLU A 77 -7.01 -16.63 19.35
N ALA A 78 -7.20 -17.94 19.49
CA ALA A 78 -6.40 -18.78 20.37
C ALA A 78 -4.94 -18.85 19.91
N ALA A 79 -4.73 -19.07 18.61
CA ALA A 79 -3.40 -19.08 18.00
C ALA A 79 -2.69 -17.71 18.15
N TYR A 80 -3.43 -16.61 18.03
CA TYR A 80 -2.89 -15.28 18.26
C TYR A 80 -2.49 -15.06 19.73
N GLU A 81 -3.35 -15.43 20.68
CA GLU A 81 -3.04 -15.33 22.11
C GLU A 81 -1.83 -16.18 22.49
N ASP A 82 -1.69 -17.38 21.94
CA ASP A 82 -0.53 -18.24 22.12
C ASP A 82 0.76 -17.59 21.59
N ALA A 83 0.70 -17.00 20.40
CA ALA A 83 1.83 -16.26 19.83
C ALA A 83 2.24 -15.06 20.71
N VAL A 84 1.27 -14.35 21.29
CA VAL A 84 1.53 -13.25 22.24
C VAL A 84 2.17 -13.76 23.53
N ARG A 85 1.67 -14.88 24.09
CA ARG A 85 2.26 -15.51 25.28
C ARG A 85 3.73 -15.89 25.03
N LEU A 86 4.01 -16.53 23.89
CA LEU A 86 5.36 -16.91 23.50
C LEU A 86 6.29 -15.70 23.36
N THR A 87 5.81 -14.63 22.70
CA THR A 87 6.58 -13.39 22.55
C THR A 87 6.94 -12.78 23.91
N ARG A 88 5.98 -12.73 24.85
CA ARG A 88 6.23 -12.23 26.20
C ARG A 88 7.26 -13.07 26.96
N GLN A 89 7.22 -14.39 26.81
CA GLN A 89 8.21 -15.29 27.41
C GLN A 89 9.61 -15.00 26.86
N ARG A 90 9.76 -14.88 25.54
CA ARG A 90 11.04 -14.58 24.89
C ARG A 90 11.60 -13.21 25.29
N ILE A 91 10.73 -12.22 25.50
CA ILE A 91 11.15 -10.93 26.06
C ILE A 91 11.67 -11.10 27.50
N ALA A 92 10.95 -11.86 28.34
CA ALA A 92 11.35 -12.08 29.73
C ALA A 92 12.67 -12.86 29.86
N GLU A 93 12.94 -13.77 28.92
CA GLU A 93 14.20 -14.52 28.81
C GLU A 93 15.36 -13.67 28.22
N GLY A 94 15.04 -12.51 27.64
CA GLY A 94 16.02 -11.59 27.05
C GLY A 94 16.40 -11.92 25.59
N ASP A 95 15.68 -12.83 24.93
CA ASP A 95 15.92 -13.23 23.55
C ASP A 95 15.61 -12.11 22.55
N VAL A 96 14.55 -11.34 22.82
CA VAL A 96 14.08 -10.25 21.97
C VAL A 96 13.62 -9.07 22.82
N TYR A 97 13.64 -7.87 22.25
CA TYR A 97 13.07 -6.68 22.88
C TYR A 97 11.59 -6.47 22.53
N GLN A 98 11.22 -6.77 21.28
CA GLN A 98 9.87 -6.71 20.74
C GLN A 98 9.74 -7.70 19.57
N ALA A 99 8.55 -8.26 19.37
CA ALA A 99 8.19 -9.07 18.21
C ALA A 99 6.68 -8.96 17.94
#